data_AF-A0A5B7UES1-F1
#
_entry.id   AF-A0A5B7UES1-F1
#
_cell.length_a   1.000
_cell.length_b   1.000
_cell.length_c   1.000
_cell.angle_alpha   90.00
_cell.angle_beta   90.00
_cell.angle_gamma   90.00
#
_symmetry.space_group_name_H-M   'P 1'
#
loop_
_entity.id
_entity.type
_entity.pdbx_description
1 polymer ?
#
loop_
_entity_poly.entity_id
_entity_poly.type
_entity_poly.pdbx_seq_one_letter_code
_entity_poly.pdbx_strand_id
1 'polypeptide(L)' 'MKKQLIIYGIIITLYFIYNQFFALEDAALNDLINIIFSSFIFLYMAYIAYCILQKMKNKK' A
#
# COMPACT_ATOMS: atom_id res chain seq x y z
N MET A 1 12.26 -9.80 2.56
CA MET A 1 10.99 -10.35 2.06
C MET A 1 9.96 -10.37 3.17
N LYS A 2 10.08 -11.23 4.19
CA LYS A 2 9.14 -11.29 5.34
C LYS A 2 8.88 -9.92 5.99
N LYS A 3 9.93 -9.15 6.29
CA LYS A 3 9.80 -7.80 6.87
C LYS A 3 9.05 -6.80 5.97
N GLN A 4 9.29 -6.83 4.65
CA GLN A 4 8.65 -5.92 3.69
C GLN A 4 7.15 -6.25 3.52
N LEU A 5 6.80 -7.54 3.54
CA LEU A 5 5.40 -7.99 3.51
C LEU A 5 4.65 -7.64 4.80
N ILE A 6 5.32 -7.73 5.96
CA ILE A 6 4.73 -7.31 7.24
C ILE A 6 4.48 -5.79 7.23
N ILE A 7 5.46 -4.99 6.80
CA ILE A 7 5.30 -3.54 6.65
C ILE A 7 4.15 -3.23 5.71
N TYR A 8 4.05 -3.95 4.58
CA TYR A 8 2.95 -3.77 3.64
C TYR A 8 1.58 -4.04 4.25
N GLY A 9 1.44 -5.16 4.98
CA GLY A 9 0.20 -5.50 5.67
C GLY A 9 -0.19 -4.47 6.73
N ILE A 10 0.78 -3.92 7.45
CA ILE A 10 0.55 -2.85 8.44
C ILE A 10 0.04 -1.58 7.73
N ILE A 11 0.66 -1.17 6.62
CA ILE A 11 0.23 0.00 5.85
C ILE A 11 -1.22 -0.15 5.35
N ILE A 12 -1.57 -1.31 4.81
CA ILE A 12 -2.96 -1.58 4.37
C ILE A 12 -3.93 -1.54 5.55
N THR A 13 -3.56 -2.16 6.67
CA THR A 13 -4.41 -2.19 7.87
C THR A 13 -4.67 -0.79 8.41
N LEU A 14 -3.62 0.05 8.46
CA LEU A 14 -3.74 1.44 8.89
C LEU A 14 -4.62 2.25 7.93
N TYR A 15 -4.48 2.06 6.61
CA TYR A 15 -5.32 2.72 5.62
C TYR A 15 -6.80 2.34 5.77
N PHE A 16 -7.08 1.06 6.04
CA PHE A 16 -8.43 0.58 6.29
C PHE A 16 -9.03 1.18 7.57
N ILE A 17 -8.27 1.20 8.67
CA ILE A 17 -8.71 1.82 9.93
C ILE A 17 -8.96 3.32 9.75
N TYR A 18 -8.08 4.02 9.03
CA TYR A 18 -8.26 5.45 8.74
C TYR A 18 -9.56 5.70 7.97
N ASN A 19 -9.84 4.93 6.92
CA ASN A 19 -11.09 5.06 6.17
C ASN A 19 -12.33 4.71 6.98
N GLN A 20 -12.25 3.73 7.86
CA GLN A 20 -13.42 3.27 8.62
C GLN A 20 -13.82 4.23 9.75
N PHE A 21 -12.84 4.91 10.37
CA PHE A 21 -13.07 5.71 11.58
C PHE A 21 -12.79 7.22 11.42
N PHE A 22 -11.99 7.62 10.42
CA PHE A 22 -11.49 8.99 10.24
C PHE A 22 -11.80 9.55 8.84
N ALA A 23 -12.75 8.97 8.11
CA ALA A 23 -13.21 9.51 6.85
C ALA A 23 -13.72 10.95 7.03
N LEU A 24 -13.34 11.83 6.10
CA LEU A 24 -13.75 13.22 6.12
C LEU A 24 -15.18 13.38 5.61
N GLU A 25 -15.92 14.35 6.15
CA GLU A 25 -17.29 14.68 5.73
C GLU A 25 -17.34 15.25 4.30
N ASP A 26 -16.29 15.95 3.87
CA ASP A 26 -16.16 16.42 2.49
C ASP A 26 -15.80 15.26 1.56
N ALA A 27 -16.77 14.87 0.73
CA ALA A 27 -16.64 13.73 -0.18
C ALA A 27 -15.49 13.90 -1.20
N ALA A 28 -15.31 15.10 -1.75
CA ALA A 28 -14.29 15.33 -2.77
C ALA A 28 -12.88 15.26 -2.18
N LEU A 29 -12.69 15.82 -0.97
CA LEU A 29 -11.43 15.76 -0.26
C LEU A 29 -11.13 14.33 0.24
N ASN A 30 -12.14 13.62 0.74
CA ASN A 30 -11.99 12.23 1.17
C ASN A 30 -11.58 11.31 0.00
N ASP A 31 -12.20 11.48 -1.16
CA ASP A 31 -11.86 10.72 -2.37
C ASP A 31 -10.45 11.03 -2.87
N LEU A 32 -10.05 12.30 -2.85
CA LEU A 32 -8.68 12.70 -3.21
C LEU A 32 -7.64 12.02 -2.30
N ILE A 33 -7.87 12.06 -0.99
CA ILE A 33 -7.00 11.41 0.00
C ILE A 33 -6.93 9.90 -0.27
N ASN A 34 -8.07 9.27 -0.54
CA ASN A 34 -8.12 7.85 -0.85
C ASN A 34 -7.35 7.45 -2.10
N ILE A 35 -7.44 8.25 -3.15
CA ILE A 35 -6.66 8.06 -4.38
C ILE A 35 -5.17 8.17 -4.09
N ILE A 36 -4.74 9.19 -3.34
CA ILE A 36 -3.33 9.41 -3.00
C ILE A 36 -2.79 8.24 -2.17
N PHE A 37 -3.47 7.87 -1.08
CA PHE A 37 -3.04 6.76 -0.23
C PHE A 37 -3.02 5.42 -0.99
N SER A 38 -4.05 5.13 -1.78
CA SER A 38 -4.10 3.93 -2.62
C SER A 38 -2.95 3.90 -3.63
N SER A 39 -2.58 5.04 -4.19
CA SER A 39 -1.44 5.15 -5.12
C SER A 39 -0.11 4.79 -4.43
N PHE A 40 0.13 5.23 -3.19
CA PHE A 40 1.32 4.86 -2.42
C PHE A 40 1.35 3.37 -2.09
N ILE A 41 0.22 2.79 -1.67
CA ILE A 41 0.08 1.35 -1.41
C ILE A 41 0.40 0.56 -2.66
N PHE A 42 -0.13 0.99 -3.81
CA PHE A 42 0.09 0.32 -5.08
C PHE A 42 1.54 0.41 -5.55
N LEU A 43 2.18 1.58 -5.41
CA LEU A 43 3.59 1.77 -5.73
C LEU A 43 4.50 0.83 -4.91
N TYR A 44 4.25 0.72 -3.60
CA TYR A 44 5.01 -0.17 -2.75
C TYR A 44 4.76 -1.65 -3.08
N MET A 45 3.53 -2.02 -3.49
CA MET A 45 3.23 -3.34 -4.02
C MET A 45 4.05 -3.65 -5.28
N ALA A 46 4.10 -2.72 -6.24
CA ALA A 46 4.86 -2.87 -7.47
C ALA A 46 6.37 -3.02 -7.18
N TYR A 47 6.90 -2.26 -6.22
CA TYR A 47 8.29 -2.40 -5.77
C TYR A 47 8.57 -3.80 -5.18
N ILE A 48 7.67 -4.33 -4.35
CA ILE A 48 7.79 -5.68 -3.79
C ILE A 48 7.76 -6.71 -4.92
N ALA A 49 6.83 -6.60 -5.86
CA ALA A 49 6.72 -7.50 -7.00
C ALA A 49 7.99 -7.48 -7.85
N TYR A 50 8.52 -6.30 -8.17
CA TYR A 50 9.79 -6.15 -8.87
C TYR A 50 10.95 -6.82 -8.12
N CYS A 51 11.05 -6.60 -6.80
CA CYS A 51 12.07 -7.25 -5.96
C CYS A 51 11.96 -8.79 -5.96
N ILE A 52 10.74 -9.33 -5.99
CA ILE A 52 10.50 -10.78 -6.09
C ILE A 52 11.01 -11.30 -7.44
N LEU A 53 10.62 -10.65 -8.54
CA LEU A 53 11.02 -11.06 -9.89
C LEU A 53 12.54 -11.04 -10.07
N GLN A 54 13.20 -10.00 -9.59
CA GLN A 54 14.67 -9.90 -9.66
C GLN A 54 15.37 -11.01 -8.86
N LYS A 55 14.83 -11.39 -7.70
CA LYS A 55 15.37 -12.50 -6.89
C LYS A 55 15.16 -13.86 -7.54
N MET A 56 14.08 -14.04 -8.28
CA MET A 56 13.85 -15.27 -9.05
C MET A 56 14.79 -15.34 -10.26
N LYS A 57 15.02 -14.22 -10.93
CA LYS A 57 15.94 -14.12 -12.07
C LYS A 57 17.40 -14.40 -11.69
N ASN A 58 17.84 -13.95 -10.53
CA ASN A 58 19.21 -14.14 -10.02
C ASN A 58 19.44 -15.50 -9.34
N LYS A 59 18.45 -16.40 -9.31
CA LYS A 59 18.58 -17.74 -8.72
C LYS A 59 18.93 -18.82 -9.77
N LYS A 60 19.40 -18.39 -10.95
CA LYS A 60 19.98 -19.25 -11.97
C LYS A 60 21.47 -19.43 -11.73
#